data_AF-A0A7S1KJS2-F1
#
_entry.id   AF-A0A7S1KJS2-F1
#
_cell.length_a   1.000
_cell.length_b   1.000
_cell.length_c   1.000
_cell.angle_alpha   90.00
_cell.angle_beta   90.00
_cell.angle_gamma   90.00
#
_symmetry.space_group_name_H-M   'P 1'
#
loop_
_entity.id
_entity.type
_entity.pdbx_description
1 polymer ?
#
loop_
_entity_poly.entity_id
_entity_poly.type
_entity_poly.pdbx_seq_one_letter_code
_entity_poly.pdbx_strand_id
1 'polypeptide(L)'
;MPPQERSWIKRVGDQNKMFLEKSHENAAMMAKALKKGIVWSIGLSIRVTMRLIALTTLDLFANRIAMILMLIFHPVIIKTYLDSISCVELLPEGTASLAPDANRWFMKTNLDRICPMASGVFEWDFWLASAGLLIWGILFPLFGFILIGVRQEAILIHAEERARFGFMINGYREDFYHWECVQLLRKVILLVCLALPYGNEFRAFWMLVFGVVFLSFQLVFQPYDDRHHNMFNRLEQWSLVNFVVTLFAAIFWSLRAFSDTYDADALNQGF
;
A
#
# COMPACT_ATOMS: atom_id res chain seq x y z
N MET A 1 67.30 75.83 -5.83
CA MET A 1 65.94 75.61 -6.39
C MET A 1 65.06 76.81 -6.03
N PRO A 2 64.51 77.52 -7.02
CA PRO A 2 63.64 78.68 -6.80
C PRO A 2 62.43 78.33 -5.93
N PRO A 3 61.91 79.24 -5.09
CA PRO A 3 60.78 78.97 -4.19
C PRO A 3 59.51 78.52 -4.93
N GLN A 4 59.29 79.08 -6.12
CA GLN A 4 58.09 78.83 -6.93
C GLN A 4 58.04 77.40 -7.49
N GLU A 5 59.18 76.87 -7.91
CA GLU A 5 59.31 75.52 -8.49
C GLU A 5 59.07 74.43 -7.42
N ARG A 6 59.57 74.67 -6.20
CA ARG A 6 59.33 73.80 -5.04
C ARG A 6 57.84 73.71 -4.67
N SER A 7 57.14 74.83 -4.78
CA SER A 7 55.69 74.88 -4.51
C SER A 7 54.86 74.12 -5.56
N TRP A 8 55.33 74.08 -6.80
CA TRP A 8 54.65 73.39 -7.89
C TRP A 8 54.83 71.86 -7.79
N ILE A 9 56.07 71.39 -7.55
CA ILE A 9 56.34 69.96 -7.36
C ILE A 9 55.55 69.39 -6.18
N LYS A 10 55.44 70.14 -5.07
CA LYS A 10 54.64 69.71 -3.92
C LYS A 10 53.16 69.58 -4.26
N ARG A 11 52.58 70.55 -4.98
CA ARG A 11 51.17 70.50 -5.41
C ARG A 11 50.86 69.33 -6.35
N VAL A 12 51.75 69.05 -7.30
CA VAL A 12 51.57 67.91 -8.23
C VAL A 12 51.70 66.57 -7.49
N GLY A 13 52.66 66.45 -6.56
CA GLY A 13 52.81 65.27 -5.71
C GLY A 13 51.59 65.01 -4.81
N ASP A 14 51.04 66.07 -4.22
CA ASP A 14 49.84 66.00 -3.38
C ASP A 14 48.59 65.62 -4.20
N GLN A 15 48.45 66.15 -5.43
CA GLN A 15 47.37 65.74 -6.34
C GLN A 15 47.48 64.27 -6.77
N ASN A 16 48.67 63.80 -7.13
CA ASN A 16 48.86 62.39 -7.49
C ASN A 16 48.60 61.44 -6.31
N LYS A 17 49.01 61.80 -5.08
CA LYS A 17 48.67 61.03 -3.89
C LYS A 17 47.17 60.94 -3.67
N MET A 18 46.47 62.07 -3.77
CA MET A 18 45.01 62.14 -3.63
C MET A 18 44.30 61.29 -4.71
N PHE A 19 44.83 61.28 -5.94
CA PHE A 19 44.27 60.47 -7.03
C PHE A 19 44.51 58.96 -6.82
N LEU A 20 45.71 58.57 -6.36
CA LEU A 20 46.04 57.19 -6.03
C LEU A 20 45.20 56.66 -4.86
N GLU A 21 45.05 57.46 -3.80
CA GLU A 21 44.25 57.09 -2.63
C GLU A 21 42.78 56.85 -3.00
N LYS A 22 42.19 57.74 -3.81
CA LYS A 22 40.83 57.58 -4.33
C LYS A 22 40.67 56.38 -5.26
N SER A 23 41.69 56.06 -6.06
CA SER A 23 41.71 54.85 -6.89
C SER A 23 41.74 53.57 -6.05
N HIS A 24 42.52 53.55 -4.97
CA HIS A 24 42.57 52.42 -4.02
C HIS A 24 41.24 52.24 -3.27
N GLU A 25 40.61 53.33 -2.84
CA GLU A 25 39.28 53.29 -2.20
C GLU A 25 38.20 52.74 -3.15
N ASN A 26 38.18 53.21 -4.40
CA ASN A 26 37.23 52.73 -5.41
C ASN A 26 37.44 51.24 -5.74
N ALA A 27 38.69 50.80 -5.89
CA ALA A 27 39.00 49.39 -6.12
C ALA A 27 38.59 48.51 -4.92
N ALA A 28 38.81 48.97 -3.69
CA ALA A 28 38.40 48.27 -2.48
C ALA A 28 36.87 48.19 -2.35
N MET A 29 36.15 49.25 -2.70
CA MET A 29 34.68 49.26 -2.75
C MET A 29 34.15 48.28 -3.80
N MET A 30 34.71 48.28 -5.00
CA MET A 30 34.34 47.33 -6.05
C MET A 30 34.60 45.89 -5.64
N ALA A 31 35.76 45.58 -5.05
CA ALA A 31 36.09 44.24 -4.58
C ALA A 31 35.12 43.74 -3.49
N LYS A 32 34.69 44.62 -2.56
CA LYS A 32 33.68 44.28 -1.53
C LYS A 32 32.31 44.01 -2.15
N ALA A 33 31.90 44.83 -3.13
CA ALA A 33 30.63 44.64 -3.84
C ALA A 33 30.62 43.33 -4.64
N LEU A 34 31.72 43.01 -5.32
CA LEU A 34 31.89 41.79 -6.10
C LEU A 34 31.85 40.54 -5.21
N LYS A 35 32.57 40.55 -4.07
CA LYS A 35 32.53 39.44 -3.09
C LYS A 35 31.11 39.24 -2.53
N LYS A 36 30.40 40.32 -2.17
CA LYS A 36 29.01 40.22 -1.70
C LYS A 36 28.08 39.66 -2.78
N GLY A 37 28.20 40.10 -4.02
CA GLY A 37 27.39 39.62 -5.14
C GLY A 37 27.62 38.13 -5.44
N ILE A 38 28.87 37.67 -5.39
CA ILE A 38 29.24 36.25 -5.57
C ILE A 38 28.65 35.41 -4.43
N VAL A 39 28.86 35.81 -3.17
CA VAL A 39 28.34 35.07 -2.00
C VAL A 39 26.82 35.00 -2.03
N TRP A 40 26.13 36.08 -2.42
CA TRP A 40 24.68 36.11 -2.52
C TRP A 40 24.15 35.21 -3.65
N SER A 41 24.80 35.24 -4.82
CA SER A 41 24.42 34.38 -5.96
C SER A 41 24.61 32.89 -5.67
N ILE A 42 25.74 32.53 -5.05
CA ILE A 42 26.01 31.14 -4.62
C ILE A 42 24.99 30.72 -3.56
N GLY A 43 24.71 31.58 -2.57
CA GLY A 43 23.71 31.30 -1.54
C GLY A 43 22.29 31.14 -2.10
N LEU A 44 21.92 31.93 -3.11
CA LEU A 44 20.63 31.82 -3.78
C LEU A 44 20.54 30.52 -4.60
N SER A 45 21.59 30.19 -5.36
CA SER A 45 21.66 28.95 -6.14
C SER A 45 21.59 27.70 -5.26
N ILE A 46 22.29 27.69 -4.12
CA ILE A 46 22.24 26.62 -3.13
C ILE A 46 20.84 26.50 -2.52
N ARG A 47 20.17 27.61 -2.18
CA ARG A 47 18.80 27.57 -1.66
C ARG A 47 17.78 27.06 -2.68
N VAL A 48 17.91 27.47 -3.95
CA VAL A 48 17.02 27.02 -5.02
C VAL A 48 17.22 25.53 -5.29
N THR A 49 18.47 25.07 -5.41
CA THR A 49 18.78 23.65 -5.63
C THR A 49 18.34 22.78 -4.46
N MET A 50 18.59 23.18 -3.19
CA MET A 50 18.08 22.44 -2.03
C MET A 50 16.55 22.39 -2.00
N ARG A 51 15.84 23.48 -2.37
CA ARG A 51 14.37 23.46 -2.46
C ARG A 51 13.86 22.53 -3.56
N LEU A 52 14.51 22.49 -4.72
CA LEU A 52 14.15 21.59 -5.81
C LEU A 52 14.41 20.12 -5.44
N ILE A 53 15.53 19.84 -4.79
CA ILE A 53 15.84 18.50 -4.26
C ILE A 53 14.83 18.12 -3.16
N ALA A 54 14.48 19.05 -2.27
CA ALA A 54 13.47 18.80 -1.23
C ALA A 54 12.09 18.51 -1.84
N LEU A 55 11.66 19.24 -2.87
CA LEU A 55 10.37 19.02 -3.54
C LEU A 55 10.33 17.65 -4.25
N THR A 56 11.35 17.33 -5.05
CA THR A 56 11.45 16.04 -5.76
C THR A 56 11.54 14.85 -4.81
N THR A 57 12.30 14.97 -3.71
CA THR A 57 12.36 13.91 -2.69
C THR A 57 11.03 13.77 -1.95
N LEU A 58 10.37 14.89 -1.60
CA LEU A 58 9.09 14.88 -0.91
C LEU A 58 7.99 14.24 -1.77
N ASP A 59 7.93 14.51 -3.07
CA ASP A 59 7.00 13.87 -4.00
C ASP A 59 7.25 12.36 -4.10
N LEU A 60 8.51 11.92 -4.11
CA LEU A 60 8.86 10.50 -4.09
C LEU A 60 8.44 9.82 -2.78
N PHE A 61 8.66 10.47 -1.63
CA PHE A 61 8.23 9.98 -0.32
C PHE A 61 6.71 9.92 -0.20
N ALA A 62 6.00 10.96 -0.66
CA ALA A 62 4.55 11.00 -0.67
C ALA A 62 3.97 9.88 -1.52
N ASN A 63 4.53 9.63 -2.71
CA ASN A 63 4.10 8.52 -3.57
C ASN A 63 4.31 7.14 -2.92
N ARG A 64 5.43 6.94 -2.22
CA ARG A 64 5.69 5.68 -1.50
C ARG A 64 4.73 5.49 -0.32
N ILE A 65 4.53 6.53 0.48
CA ILE A 65 3.59 6.49 1.61
C ILE A 65 2.16 6.24 1.09
N ALA A 66 1.74 6.92 0.02
CA ALA A 66 0.43 6.71 -0.59
C ALA A 66 0.24 5.26 -1.05
N MET A 67 1.25 4.66 -1.68
CA MET A 67 1.21 3.26 -2.11
C MET A 67 1.10 2.29 -0.93
N ILE A 68 1.89 2.50 0.13
CA ILE A 68 1.83 1.69 1.36
C ILE A 68 0.44 1.80 2.00
N LEU A 69 -0.06 3.02 2.19
CA LEU A 69 -1.38 3.27 2.75
C LEU A 69 -2.45 2.59 1.90
N MET A 70 -2.35 2.69 0.57
CA MET A 70 -3.29 2.04 -0.34
C MET A 70 -3.30 0.52 -0.17
N LEU A 71 -2.14 -0.14 -0.03
CA LEU A 71 -2.08 -1.59 0.24
C LEU A 71 -2.64 -1.98 1.60
N ILE A 72 -2.50 -1.11 2.62
CA ILE A 72 -3.03 -1.34 3.97
C ILE A 72 -4.56 -1.15 3.99
N PHE A 73 -5.07 -0.10 3.34
CA PHE A 73 -6.50 0.19 3.28
C PHE A 73 -7.25 -0.74 2.32
N HIS A 74 -6.59 -1.26 1.30
CA HIS A 74 -7.19 -2.17 0.31
C HIS A 74 -8.02 -3.31 0.93
N PRO A 75 -7.49 -4.17 1.83
CA PRO A 75 -8.28 -5.23 2.46
C PRO A 75 -9.40 -4.70 3.35
N VAL A 76 -9.23 -3.52 3.96
CA VAL A 76 -10.27 -2.87 4.78
C VAL A 76 -11.45 -2.45 3.90
N ILE A 77 -11.17 -1.79 2.77
CA ILE A 77 -12.17 -1.34 1.79
C ILE A 77 -12.94 -2.54 1.22
N ILE A 78 -12.22 -3.58 0.79
CA ILE A 78 -12.86 -4.80 0.28
C ILE A 78 -13.77 -5.43 1.33
N LYS A 79 -13.29 -5.54 2.58
CA LYS A 79 -14.10 -6.07 3.67
C LYS A 79 -15.37 -5.25 3.89
N THR A 80 -15.31 -3.92 3.84
CA THR A 80 -16.51 -3.08 3.99
C THR A 80 -17.54 -3.31 2.89
N TYR A 81 -17.11 -3.47 1.64
CA TYR A 81 -18.02 -3.79 0.54
C TYR A 81 -18.59 -5.21 0.67
N LEU A 82 -17.76 -6.17 1.07
CA LEU A 82 -18.19 -7.56 1.28
C LEU A 82 -19.16 -7.68 2.45
N ASP A 83 -18.91 -7.02 3.57
CA ASP A 83 -19.82 -7.00 4.72
C ASP A 83 -21.18 -6.40 4.34
N SER A 84 -21.21 -5.44 3.40
CA SER A 84 -22.46 -4.91 2.85
C SER A 84 -23.27 -5.99 2.11
N ILE A 85 -22.65 -6.82 1.28
CA ILE A 85 -23.39 -7.87 0.54
C ILE A 85 -23.57 -9.18 1.32
N SER A 86 -22.89 -9.34 2.45
CA SER A 86 -22.87 -10.59 3.19
C SER A 86 -24.15 -10.78 4.02
N CYS A 87 -24.69 -12.00 3.98
CA CYS A 87 -25.93 -12.35 4.67
C CYS A 87 -25.67 -13.29 5.85
N VAL A 88 -26.47 -13.11 6.89
CA VAL A 88 -26.47 -13.89 8.13
C VAL A 88 -27.84 -14.51 8.36
N GLU A 89 -27.86 -15.74 8.84
CA GLU A 89 -29.07 -16.42 9.28
C GLU A 89 -29.32 -16.12 10.77
N LEU A 90 -30.51 -15.62 11.12
CA LEU A 90 -30.85 -15.23 12.49
C LEU A 90 -31.67 -16.28 13.25
N LEU A 91 -32.34 -17.19 12.53
CA LEU A 91 -33.17 -18.21 13.17
C LEU A 91 -32.32 -19.45 13.50
N PRO A 92 -32.38 -19.95 14.75
CA PRO A 92 -31.69 -21.18 15.12
C PRO A 92 -32.24 -22.39 14.35
N GLU A 93 -31.34 -23.32 14.02
CA GLU A 93 -31.67 -24.57 13.33
C GLU A 93 -32.84 -25.28 14.04
N GLY A 94 -33.84 -25.70 13.27
CA GLY A 94 -35.04 -26.38 13.79
C GLY A 94 -36.26 -25.48 14.08
N THR A 95 -36.12 -24.15 14.10
CA THR A 95 -37.28 -23.24 14.25
C THR A 95 -37.94 -22.87 12.92
N ALA A 96 -37.39 -23.32 11.79
CA ALA A 96 -37.93 -23.10 10.45
C ALA A 96 -39.36 -23.61 10.25
N SER A 97 -39.80 -24.57 11.08
CA SER A 97 -41.16 -25.11 11.10
C SER A 97 -42.17 -24.22 11.85
N LEU A 98 -41.73 -23.29 12.72
CA LEU A 98 -42.63 -22.37 13.43
C LEU A 98 -43.07 -21.18 12.58
N ALA A 99 -42.30 -20.82 11.55
CA ALA A 99 -42.61 -19.70 10.66
C ALA A 99 -42.12 -20.01 9.22
N PRO A 100 -42.85 -20.85 8.46
CA PRO A 100 -42.43 -21.27 7.12
C PRO A 100 -42.32 -20.12 6.11
N ASP A 101 -43.05 -19.03 6.35
CA ASP A 101 -43.07 -17.83 5.49
C ASP A 101 -42.09 -16.73 5.94
N ALA A 102 -41.35 -16.95 7.04
CA ALA A 102 -40.40 -15.95 7.55
C ALA A 102 -39.07 -16.01 6.80
N ASN A 103 -38.57 -14.84 6.40
CA ASN A 103 -37.23 -14.73 5.81
C ASN A 103 -36.17 -15.12 6.84
N ARG A 104 -35.28 -16.04 6.47
CA ARG A 104 -34.20 -16.53 7.35
C ARG A 104 -32.90 -15.74 7.21
N TRP A 105 -32.70 -15.09 6.06
CA TRP A 105 -31.44 -14.46 5.68
C TRP A 105 -31.55 -12.93 5.68
N PHE A 106 -30.75 -12.30 6.54
CA PHE A 106 -30.71 -10.85 6.70
C PHE A 106 -29.33 -10.31 6.37
N MET A 107 -29.26 -9.04 5.99
CA MET A 107 -28.01 -8.36 5.69
C MET A 107 -27.21 -8.15 6.99
N LYS A 108 -25.91 -8.45 6.97
CA LYS A 108 -25.06 -8.35 8.18
C LYS A 108 -24.90 -6.91 8.70
N THR A 109 -24.94 -5.92 7.82
CA THR A 109 -24.84 -4.50 8.18
C THR A 109 -26.13 -3.91 8.72
N ASN A 110 -27.29 -4.41 8.28
CA ASN A 110 -28.61 -3.95 8.70
C ASN A 110 -29.56 -5.14 8.78
N LEU A 111 -29.80 -5.63 10.01
CA LEU A 111 -30.64 -6.80 10.25
C LEU A 111 -32.13 -6.57 9.89
N ASP A 112 -32.56 -5.33 9.67
CA ASP A 112 -33.91 -5.01 9.22
C ASP A 112 -34.13 -5.33 7.73
N ARG A 113 -33.06 -5.54 6.94
CA ARG A 113 -33.14 -5.81 5.50
C ARG A 113 -32.94 -7.30 5.19
N ILE A 114 -33.83 -7.81 4.35
CA ILE A 114 -33.78 -9.18 3.81
C ILE A 114 -32.66 -9.28 2.77
N CYS A 115 -31.98 -10.42 2.72
CA CYS A 115 -30.93 -10.68 1.75
C CYS A 115 -31.49 -10.61 0.29
N PRO A 116 -30.87 -9.85 -0.63
CA PRO A 116 -31.36 -9.68 -2.02
C PRO A 116 -31.56 -11.00 -2.77
N MET A 117 -30.70 -12.00 -2.49
CA MET A 117 -30.79 -13.33 -3.11
C MET A 117 -32.06 -14.09 -2.66
N ALA A 118 -32.56 -13.83 -1.46
CA ALA A 118 -33.77 -14.45 -0.94
C ALA A 118 -35.05 -13.73 -1.41
N SER A 119 -35.01 -12.39 -1.51
CA SER A 119 -36.16 -11.60 -1.95
C SER A 119 -36.30 -11.50 -3.48
N GLY A 120 -35.23 -11.74 -4.24
CA GLY A 120 -35.16 -11.51 -5.68
C GLY A 120 -35.09 -10.02 -6.07
N VAL A 121 -35.02 -9.11 -5.10
CA VAL A 121 -34.98 -7.67 -5.31
C VAL A 121 -33.58 -7.15 -5.00
N PHE A 122 -32.89 -6.67 -6.04
CA PHE A 122 -31.55 -6.09 -5.93
C PHE A 122 -31.62 -4.58 -5.82
N GLU A 123 -31.48 -4.07 -4.60
CA GLU A 123 -31.43 -2.63 -4.33
C GLU A 123 -30.09 -2.00 -4.77
N TRP A 124 -30.04 -0.67 -4.83
CA TRP A 124 -28.85 0.09 -5.25
C TRP A 124 -27.60 -0.23 -4.43
N ASP A 125 -27.76 -0.56 -3.15
CA ASP A 125 -26.66 -0.90 -2.25
C ASP A 125 -25.88 -2.14 -2.74
N PHE A 126 -26.58 -3.12 -3.32
CA PHE A 126 -25.97 -4.33 -3.87
C PHE A 126 -25.10 -4.01 -5.09
N TRP A 127 -25.62 -3.19 -6.01
CA TRP A 127 -24.87 -2.80 -7.22
C TRP A 127 -23.67 -1.93 -6.89
N LEU A 128 -23.82 -0.99 -5.95
CA LEU A 128 -22.73 -0.13 -5.50
C LEU A 128 -21.62 -0.95 -4.83
N ALA A 129 -21.99 -1.90 -3.98
CA ALA A 129 -21.01 -2.78 -3.33
C ALA A 129 -20.32 -3.71 -4.34
N SER A 130 -21.05 -4.25 -5.30
CA SER A 130 -20.51 -5.11 -6.37
C SER A 130 -19.55 -4.34 -7.29
N ALA A 131 -19.90 -3.11 -7.68
CA ALA A 131 -19.03 -2.24 -8.46
C ALA A 131 -17.78 -1.85 -7.66
N GLY A 132 -17.92 -1.52 -6.37
CA GLY A 132 -16.80 -1.26 -5.47
C GLY A 132 -15.86 -2.46 -5.36
N LEU A 133 -16.40 -3.67 -5.24
CA LEU A 133 -15.62 -4.91 -5.19
C LEU A 133 -14.89 -5.20 -6.50
N LEU A 134 -15.50 -4.94 -7.65
CA LEU A 134 -14.83 -5.06 -8.95
C LEU A 134 -13.65 -4.08 -9.07
N ILE A 135 -13.88 -2.81 -8.75
CA ILE A 135 -12.87 -1.75 -8.85
C ILE A 135 -11.71 -2.01 -7.89
N TRP A 136 -12.01 -2.22 -6.61
CA TRP A 136 -10.99 -2.33 -5.58
C TRP A 136 -10.43 -3.76 -5.47
N GLY A 137 -11.24 -4.78 -5.69
CA GLY A 137 -10.84 -6.18 -5.60
C GLY A 137 -10.04 -6.67 -6.81
N ILE A 138 -10.42 -6.28 -8.03
CA ILE A 138 -9.83 -6.82 -9.27
C ILE A 138 -9.09 -5.76 -10.06
N LEU A 139 -9.71 -4.61 -10.34
CA LEU A 139 -9.08 -3.59 -11.19
C LEU A 139 -7.82 -3.02 -10.54
N PHE A 140 -7.79 -2.86 -9.21
CA PHE A 140 -6.60 -2.35 -8.52
C PHE A 140 -5.38 -3.28 -8.61
N PRO A 141 -5.46 -4.59 -8.26
CA PRO A 141 -4.34 -5.50 -8.48
C PRO A 141 -3.94 -5.63 -9.96
N LEU A 142 -4.90 -5.65 -10.89
CA LEU A 142 -4.62 -5.69 -12.33
C LEU A 142 -3.93 -4.42 -12.83
N PHE A 143 -4.36 -3.25 -12.33
CA PHE A 143 -3.71 -1.98 -12.65
C PHE A 143 -2.26 -1.98 -12.18
N GLY A 144 -1.99 -2.47 -10.97
CA GLY A 144 -0.62 -2.67 -10.48
C GLY A 144 0.19 -3.60 -11.37
N PHE A 145 -0.39 -4.74 -11.75
CA PHE A 145 0.26 -5.72 -12.63
C PHE A 145 0.62 -5.13 -14.00
N ILE A 146 -0.34 -4.45 -14.65
CA ILE A 146 -0.15 -3.82 -15.96
C ILE A 146 0.88 -2.69 -15.85
N LEU A 147 0.78 -1.83 -14.83
CA LEU A 147 1.68 -0.70 -14.64
C LEU A 147 3.13 -1.14 -14.50
N ILE A 148 3.39 -2.20 -13.72
CA ILE A 148 4.74 -2.75 -13.55
C ILE A 148 5.19 -3.45 -14.84
N GLY A 149 4.32 -4.22 -15.49
CA GLY A 149 4.65 -4.91 -16.75
C GLY A 149 5.03 -3.96 -17.88
N VAL A 150 4.27 -2.87 -18.08
CA VAL A 150 4.56 -1.86 -19.12
C VAL A 150 5.87 -1.12 -18.84
N ARG A 151 6.28 -0.99 -17.58
CA ARG A 151 7.50 -0.27 -17.18
C ARG A 151 8.66 -1.19 -16.81
N GLN A 152 8.53 -2.50 -17.02
CA GLN A 152 9.49 -3.48 -16.52
C GLN A 152 10.91 -3.20 -17.02
N GLU A 153 11.07 -2.93 -18.31
CA GLU A 153 12.37 -2.60 -18.90
C GLU A 153 12.97 -1.33 -18.28
N ALA A 154 12.16 -0.28 -18.13
CA ALA A 154 12.60 0.98 -17.52
C ALA A 154 12.97 0.81 -16.04
N ILE A 155 12.28 -0.05 -15.31
CA ILE A 155 12.56 -0.36 -13.90
C ILE A 155 13.88 -1.13 -13.76
N LEU A 156 14.20 -2.02 -14.70
CA LEU A 156 15.46 -2.77 -14.70
C LEU A 156 16.66 -1.87 -15.06
N ILE A 157 16.47 -0.90 -15.96
CA ILE A 157 17.54 -0.04 -16.48
C ILE A 157 17.76 1.22 -15.60
N HIS A 158 16.69 1.87 -15.15
CA HIS A 158 16.76 3.16 -14.48
C HIS A 158 16.56 3.06 -12.96
N ALA A 159 17.59 3.45 -12.20
CA ALA A 159 17.57 3.45 -10.75
C ALA A 159 16.44 4.32 -10.14
N GLU A 160 16.03 5.39 -10.84
CA GLU A 160 14.95 6.27 -10.39
C GLU A 160 13.58 5.59 -10.44
N GLU A 161 13.25 4.90 -11.54
CA GLU A 161 12.00 4.14 -11.66
C GLU A 161 12.00 2.94 -10.70
N ARG A 162 13.15 2.26 -10.52
CA ARG A 162 13.31 1.24 -9.48
C ARG A 162 13.11 1.80 -8.07
N ALA A 163 13.56 3.03 -7.80
CA ALA A 163 13.31 3.69 -6.53
C ALA A 163 11.83 4.07 -6.37
N ARG A 164 11.11 4.40 -7.45
CA ARG A 164 9.70 4.77 -7.40
C ARG A 164 8.78 3.57 -7.14
N PHE A 165 9.00 2.46 -7.84
CA PHE A 165 8.25 1.20 -7.68
C PHE A 165 8.86 0.25 -6.65
N GLY A 166 9.97 0.66 -6.03
CA GLY A 166 10.74 -0.18 -5.12
C GLY A 166 9.92 -0.75 -3.97
N PHE A 167 8.85 -0.10 -3.54
CA PHE A 167 7.99 -0.72 -2.51
C PHE A 167 7.30 -2.01 -2.98
N MET A 168 6.81 -2.08 -4.22
CA MET A 168 6.14 -3.27 -4.75
C MET A 168 7.12 -4.34 -5.24
N ILE A 169 8.33 -3.95 -5.66
CA ILE A 169 9.27 -4.84 -6.35
C ILE A 169 10.45 -5.24 -5.46
N ASN A 170 10.84 -4.41 -4.49
CA ASN A 170 11.96 -4.75 -3.61
C ASN A 170 11.58 -5.91 -2.69
N GLY A 171 12.46 -6.90 -2.64
CA GLY A 171 12.29 -8.10 -1.82
C GLY A 171 11.82 -9.32 -2.61
N TYR A 172 11.46 -9.16 -3.88
CA TYR A 172 11.17 -10.24 -4.81
C TYR A 172 12.33 -10.50 -5.77
N ARG A 173 12.42 -11.73 -6.28
CA ARG A 173 13.31 -12.07 -7.40
C ARG A 173 12.87 -11.36 -8.67
N GLU A 174 13.80 -11.12 -9.60
CA GLU A 174 13.55 -10.36 -10.83
C GLU A 174 12.42 -10.97 -11.68
N ASP A 175 12.32 -12.30 -11.70
CA ASP A 175 11.26 -13.04 -12.42
C ASP A 175 9.88 -12.95 -11.75
N PHE A 176 9.82 -12.53 -10.49
CA PHE A 176 8.61 -12.50 -9.65
C PHE A 176 8.20 -11.07 -9.23
N TYR A 177 8.54 -10.06 -10.04
CA TYR A 177 8.24 -8.64 -9.77
C TYR A 177 6.74 -8.35 -9.52
N HIS A 178 5.84 -9.20 -10.02
CA HIS A 178 4.39 -9.05 -9.93
C HIS A 178 3.78 -9.77 -8.71
N TRP A 179 4.60 -10.38 -7.87
CA TRP A 179 4.12 -11.24 -6.78
C TRP A 179 3.28 -10.48 -5.75
N GLU A 180 3.56 -9.20 -5.50
CA GLU A 180 2.72 -8.37 -4.61
C GLU A 180 1.25 -8.33 -5.09
N CYS A 181 1.02 -8.26 -6.41
CA CYS A 181 -0.32 -8.32 -6.98
C CYS A 181 -1.00 -9.67 -6.72
N VAL A 182 -0.24 -10.77 -6.77
CA VAL A 182 -0.73 -12.13 -6.44
C VAL A 182 -1.13 -12.20 -4.96
N GLN A 183 -0.34 -11.58 -4.07
CA GLN A 183 -0.64 -11.52 -2.64
C GLN A 183 -1.90 -10.70 -2.33
N LEU A 184 -2.14 -9.61 -3.07
CA LEU A 184 -3.39 -8.84 -2.97
C LEU A 184 -4.59 -9.65 -3.45
N LEU A 185 -4.45 -10.35 -4.59
CA LEU A 185 -5.52 -11.19 -5.12
C LEU A 185 -5.87 -12.34 -4.17
N ARG A 186 -4.86 -12.95 -3.52
CA ARG A 186 -5.08 -13.96 -2.46
C ARG A 186 -5.96 -13.42 -1.33
N LYS A 187 -5.65 -12.22 -0.82
CA LYS A 187 -6.44 -11.59 0.25
C LYS A 187 -7.90 -11.39 -0.20
N VAL A 188 -8.12 -10.95 -1.43
CA VAL A 188 -9.46 -10.80 -2.02
C VAL A 188 -10.20 -12.13 -2.04
N ILE A 189 -9.58 -13.20 -2.53
CA ILE A 189 -10.18 -14.54 -2.61
C ILE A 189 -10.60 -15.03 -1.22
N LEU A 190 -9.72 -14.89 -0.22
CA LEU A 190 -10.02 -15.31 1.15
C LEU A 190 -11.17 -14.49 1.76
N LEU A 191 -11.21 -13.18 1.53
CA LEU A 191 -12.31 -12.33 1.98
C LEU A 191 -13.64 -12.69 1.28
N VAL A 192 -13.61 -13.01 -0.01
CA VAL A 192 -14.80 -13.48 -0.74
C VAL A 192 -15.29 -14.81 -0.15
N CYS A 193 -14.40 -15.75 0.16
CA CYS A 193 -14.77 -17.00 0.83
C CYS A 193 -15.47 -16.76 2.18
N LEU A 194 -15.04 -15.74 2.93
CA LEU A 194 -15.67 -15.34 4.19
C LEU A 194 -17.09 -14.81 3.98
N ALA A 195 -17.32 -14.12 2.85
CA ALA A 195 -18.58 -13.44 2.57
C ALA A 195 -19.66 -14.36 1.98
N LEU A 196 -19.32 -15.58 1.56
CA LEU A 196 -20.26 -16.50 0.93
C LEU A 196 -21.47 -16.80 1.84
N PRO A 197 -22.69 -16.88 1.31
CA PRO A 197 -23.92 -17.13 2.08
C PRO A 197 -24.10 -18.62 2.39
N TYR A 198 -23.03 -19.29 2.83
CA TYR A 198 -23.06 -20.68 3.27
C TYR A 198 -22.69 -20.77 4.75
N GLY A 199 -22.93 -21.93 5.36
CA GLY A 199 -22.56 -22.20 6.76
C GLY A 199 -21.06 -21.98 7.02
N ASN A 200 -20.72 -21.72 8.27
CA ASN A 200 -19.34 -21.43 8.69
C ASN A 200 -18.37 -22.55 8.29
N GLU A 201 -18.81 -23.81 8.32
CA GLU A 201 -18.02 -24.97 7.86
C GLU A 201 -17.65 -24.88 6.39
N PHE A 202 -18.61 -24.51 5.54
CA PHE A 202 -18.37 -24.41 4.11
C PHE A 202 -17.42 -23.24 3.78
N ARG A 203 -17.55 -22.12 4.50
CA ARG A 203 -16.62 -20.98 4.40
C ARG A 203 -15.20 -21.41 4.79
N ALA A 204 -15.05 -22.07 5.95
CA ALA A 204 -13.77 -22.55 6.44
C ALA A 204 -13.14 -23.59 5.49
N PHE A 205 -13.95 -24.49 4.92
CA PHE A 205 -13.52 -25.46 3.92
C PHE A 205 -12.91 -24.79 2.68
N TRP A 206 -13.61 -23.81 2.06
CA TRP A 206 -13.07 -23.12 0.89
C TRP A 206 -11.82 -22.31 1.21
N MET A 207 -11.77 -21.65 2.37
CA MET A 207 -10.55 -20.98 2.82
C MET A 207 -9.38 -21.94 2.99
N LEU A 208 -9.64 -23.16 3.48
CA LEU A 208 -8.62 -24.19 3.61
C LEU A 208 -8.12 -24.63 2.24
N VAL A 209 -9.03 -24.90 1.30
CA VAL A 209 -8.68 -25.27 -0.10
C VAL A 209 -7.79 -24.20 -0.72
N PHE A 210 -8.19 -22.93 -0.70
CA PHE A 210 -7.38 -21.85 -1.24
C PHE A 210 -6.07 -21.67 -0.46
N GLY A 211 -6.11 -21.80 0.88
CA GLY A 211 -4.92 -21.75 1.72
C GLY A 211 -3.86 -22.79 1.32
N VAL A 212 -4.28 -24.03 1.04
CA VAL A 212 -3.41 -25.11 0.56
C VAL A 212 -2.88 -24.85 -0.86
N VAL A 213 -3.72 -24.33 -1.76
CA VAL A 213 -3.28 -23.93 -3.11
C VAL A 213 -2.20 -22.85 -3.04
N PHE A 214 -2.42 -21.80 -2.25
CA PHE A 214 -1.43 -20.72 -2.09
C PHE A 214 -0.18 -21.17 -1.34
N LEU A 215 -0.30 -22.07 -0.37
CA LEU A 215 0.87 -22.72 0.25
C LEU A 215 1.68 -23.51 -0.77
N SER A 216 1.02 -24.26 -1.64
CA SER A 216 1.67 -25.02 -2.72
C SER A 216 2.40 -24.09 -3.69
N PHE A 217 1.76 -22.98 -4.09
CA PHE A 217 2.40 -21.95 -4.89
C PHE A 217 3.61 -21.33 -4.19
N GLN A 218 3.52 -21.04 -2.88
CA GLN A 218 4.64 -20.50 -2.12
C GLN A 218 5.82 -21.49 -2.02
N LEU A 219 5.55 -22.80 -1.91
CA LEU A 219 6.57 -23.84 -1.86
C LEU A 219 7.29 -24.01 -3.20
N VAL A 220 6.55 -23.96 -4.31
CA VAL A 220 7.09 -24.13 -5.67
C VAL A 220 7.82 -22.88 -6.16
N PHE A 221 7.18 -21.72 -6.05
CA PHE A 221 7.68 -20.50 -6.69
C PHE A 221 8.71 -19.74 -5.86
N GLN A 222 8.70 -19.85 -4.53
CA GLN A 222 9.63 -19.15 -3.62
C GLN A 222 10.03 -17.72 -4.08
N PRO A 223 9.06 -16.82 -4.25
CA PRO A 223 9.20 -15.57 -5.02
C PRO A 223 10.15 -14.52 -4.40
N TYR A 224 10.47 -14.65 -3.11
CA TYR A 224 11.28 -13.69 -2.38
C TYR A 224 12.78 -13.84 -2.67
N ASP A 225 13.52 -12.75 -2.56
CA ASP A 225 14.97 -12.71 -2.78
C ASP A 225 15.75 -13.56 -1.75
N ASP A 226 16.81 -14.22 -2.22
CA ASP A 226 17.56 -15.23 -1.47
C ASP A 226 18.70 -14.63 -0.60
N ARG A 227 18.98 -13.31 -0.75
CA ARG A 227 20.11 -12.60 -0.10
C ARG A 227 20.18 -12.72 1.43
N HIS A 228 19.06 -12.99 2.10
CA HIS A 228 18.97 -13.13 3.56
C HIS A 228 18.61 -14.55 4.00
N HIS A 229 19.28 -15.57 3.42
CA HIS A 229 19.01 -16.98 3.73
C HIS A 229 17.52 -17.37 3.56
N ASN A 230 16.88 -16.81 2.53
CA ASN A 230 15.47 -17.04 2.20
C ASN A 230 14.52 -16.76 3.38
N MET A 231 14.90 -15.85 4.29
CA MET A 231 14.13 -15.56 5.50
C MET A 231 12.69 -15.16 5.19
N PHE A 232 12.48 -14.26 4.23
CA PHE A 232 11.13 -13.81 3.84
C PHE A 232 10.28 -14.94 3.27
N ASN A 233 10.88 -15.79 2.43
CA ASN A 233 10.18 -16.95 1.90
C ASN A 233 9.77 -17.93 3.02
N ARG A 234 10.66 -18.18 3.99
CA ARG A 234 10.36 -19.03 5.15
C ARG A 234 9.27 -18.44 6.03
N LEU A 235 9.34 -17.14 6.32
CA LEU A 235 8.32 -16.45 7.12
C LEU A 235 6.94 -16.54 6.47
N GLU A 236 6.84 -16.35 5.16
CA GLU A 236 5.57 -16.48 4.44
C GLU A 236 5.09 -17.93 4.36
N GLN A 237 6.00 -18.90 4.21
CA GLN A 237 5.64 -20.32 4.30
C GLN A 237 5.08 -20.66 5.68
N TRP A 238 5.71 -20.21 6.76
CA TRP A 238 5.23 -20.43 8.12
C TRP A 238 3.91 -19.73 8.40
N SER A 239 3.70 -18.51 7.86
CA SER A 239 2.43 -17.80 7.99
C SER A 239 1.29 -18.59 7.33
N LEU A 240 1.51 -19.14 6.13
CA LEU A 240 0.56 -19.97 5.41
C LEU A 240 0.32 -21.33 6.07
N VAL A 241 1.37 -21.98 6.60
CA VAL A 241 1.23 -23.21 7.38
C VAL A 241 0.36 -22.96 8.61
N ASN A 242 0.63 -21.88 9.37
CA ASN A 242 -0.18 -21.52 10.54
C ASN A 242 -1.64 -21.24 10.16
N PHE A 243 -1.87 -20.56 9.04
CA PHE A 243 -3.21 -20.30 8.53
C PHE A 243 -3.95 -21.61 8.22
N VAL A 244 -3.33 -22.52 7.47
CA VAL A 244 -3.89 -23.84 7.12
C VAL A 244 -4.16 -24.69 8.37
N VAL A 245 -3.21 -24.76 9.30
CA VAL A 245 -3.36 -25.51 10.56
C VAL A 245 -4.50 -24.95 11.41
N THR A 246 -4.61 -23.61 11.50
CA THR A 246 -5.69 -22.95 12.25
C THR A 246 -7.07 -23.27 11.66
N LEU A 247 -7.20 -23.22 10.33
CA LEU A 247 -8.46 -23.57 9.66
C LEU A 247 -8.81 -25.05 9.81
N PHE A 248 -7.82 -25.94 9.70
CA PHE A 248 -8.03 -27.36 9.92
C PHE A 248 -8.51 -27.64 11.34
N ALA A 249 -7.89 -27.00 12.35
CA ALA A 249 -8.31 -27.11 13.74
C ALA A 249 -9.74 -26.56 13.97
N ALA A 250 -10.09 -25.46 13.32
CA ALA A 250 -11.43 -24.87 13.41
C ALA A 250 -12.52 -25.82 12.85
N ILE A 251 -12.28 -26.41 11.67
CA ILE A 251 -13.19 -27.38 11.06
C ILE A 251 -13.30 -28.63 11.94
N PHE A 252 -12.17 -29.16 12.41
CA PHE A 252 -12.17 -30.34 13.29
C PHE A 252 -12.98 -30.09 14.58
N TRP A 253 -12.81 -28.92 15.19
CA TRP A 253 -13.57 -28.54 16.38
C TRP A 253 -15.07 -28.48 16.11
N SER A 254 -15.46 -27.91 14.97
CA SER A 254 -16.87 -27.78 14.61
C SER A 254 -17.52 -29.12 14.27
N LEU A 255 -16.83 -30.00 13.54
CA LEU A 255 -17.30 -31.35 13.26
C LEU A 255 -17.53 -32.16 14.54
N ARG A 256 -16.63 -32.00 15.53
CA ARG A 256 -16.80 -32.63 16.85
C ARG A 256 -18.03 -32.09 17.58
N ALA A 257 -18.20 -30.77 17.62
CA ALA A 257 -19.35 -30.15 18.26
C ALA A 257 -20.68 -30.60 17.63
N PHE A 258 -20.71 -30.81 16.32
CA PHE A 258 -21.87 -31.36 15.63
C PHE A 258 -22.15 -32.82 16.03
N SER A 259 -21.11 -33.66 16.11
CA SER A 259 -21.24 -35.07 16.54
C SER A 259 -21.80 -35.20 17.96
N ASP A 260 -21.25 -34.42 18.90
CA ASP A 260 -21.67 -34.46 20.31
C ASP A 260 -23.16 -34.06 20.47
N THR A 261 -23.65 -33.15 19.62
CA THR A 261 -25.05 -32.71 19.62
C THR A 261 -25.97 -33.80 19.08
N TYR A 262 -25.58 -34.45 17.99
CA TYR A 262 -26.35 -35.54 17.39
C TYR A 262 -26.53 -36.73 18.34
N ASP A 263 -25.46 -37.11 19.05
CA ASP A 263 -25.52 -38.21 20.03
C ASP A 263 -26.45 -37.88 21.21
N ALA A 264 -26.50 -36.62 21.64
CA ALA A 264 -27.41 -36.16 22.69
C ALA A 264 -28.89 -36.24 22.27
N ASP A 265 -29.21 -35.86 21.03
CA ASP A 265 -30.57 -35.93 20.50
C ASP A 265 -31.04 -37.37 20.28
N ALA A 266 -30.16 -38.24 19.81
CA ALA A 266 -30.45 -39.67 19.63
C ALA A 266 -30.80 -40.35 20.97
N LEU A 267 -30.14 -39.97 22.07
CA LEU A 267 -30.46 -40.47 23.41
C LEU A 267 -31.83 -39.96 23.92
N ASN A 268 -32.23 -38.74 23.57
CA ASN A 268 -33.50 -38.15 23.99
C ASN A 268 -34.73 -38.70 23.25
N GLN A 269 -34.56 -39.25 22.04
CA GLN A 269 -35.66 -39.86 21.26
C GLN A 269 -35.88 -41.36 21.57
N GLY A 270 -35.00 -41.97 22.38
CA GLY A 270 -35.04 -43.39 22.74
C GLY A 270 -35.79 -43.74 24.04
N PHE A 271 -36.51 -42.79 24.65
CA PHE A 271 -37.31 -42.96 25.87
C PHE A 271 -38.77 -42.54 25.68
#